data_AF-A0A1G8MNJ2-F1
#
_entry.id   AF-A0A1G8MNJ2-F1
#
_cell.length_a   1.000
_cell.length_b   1.000
_cell.length_c   1.000
_cell.angle_alpha   90.00
_cell.angle_beta   90.00
_cell.angle_gamma   90.00
#
_symmetry.space_group_name_H-M   'P 1'
#
loop_
_entity.id
_entity.type
_entity.pdbx_description
1 polymer ?
#
loop_
_entity_poly.entity_id
_entity_poly.type
_entity_poly.pdbx_seq_one_letter_code
_entity_poly.pdbx_strand_id
1 'polypeptide(L)'
;MLADKLDGNSLPDGRYFEIPPGSHDLQVQLHVDNNDSAPVLCDAKLHYAGFVAGGHYSLKESHLGAEYRVRLHDASGKQLAATDVFYCVPG
;
A
#
# COMPACT_ATOMS: atom_id res chain seq x y z
N MET A 1 9.59 -0.11 -6.36
CA MET A 1 9.08 -1.32 -5.65
C MET A 1 8.17 -0.87 -4.50
N LEU A 2 7.05 -1.58 -4.27
CA LEU A 2 6.18 -1.34 -3.11
C LEU A 2 6.64 -2.23 -1.94
N ALA A 3 6.87 -1.61 -0.78
CA ALA A 3 7.13 -2.28 0.48
C ALA A 3 5.98 -1.98 1.43
N ASP A 4 5.32 -3.02 1.94
CA ASP A 4 4.13 -2.87 2.78
C ASP A 4 4.40 -3.40 4.19
N LYS A 5 3.94 -2.67 5.21
CA LYS A 5 3.86 -3.12 6.60
C LYS A 5 2.41 -3.15 7.07
N LEU A 6 2.02 -4.20 7.76
CA LEU A 6 0.72 -4.33 8.42
C LEU A 6 0.91 -4.11 9.93
N ASP A 7 0.24 -3.11 10.50
CA ASP A 7 0.35 -2.74 11.92
C ASP A 7 1.81 -2.58 12.40
N GLY A 8 2.69 -2.11 11.50
CA GLY A 8 4.12 -1.90 11.77
C GLY A 8 5.01 -3.13 11.54
N ASN A 9 4.45 -4.30 11.21
CA ASN A 9 5.21 -5.51 10.89
C ASN A 9 5.47 -5.63 9.38
N SER A 10 6.72 -5.88 9.00
CA SER A 10 7.10 -6.06 7.59
C SER A 10 6.44 -7.30 7.00
N LEU A 11 5.74 -7.16 5.88
CA LEU A 11 5.12 -8.28 5.20
C LEU A 11 6.18 -9.03 4.36
N PRO A 12 6.26 -10.38 4.44
CA PRO A 12 7.35 -11.14 3.83
C PRO A 12 7.27 -11.22 2.29
N ASP A 13 6.13 -10.90 1.67
CA ASP A 13 6.00 -10.80 0.20
C ASP A 13 4.79 -9.90 -0.11
N GLY A 14 5.01 -8.75 -0.77
CA GLY A 14 3.99 -7.73 -1.07
C GLY A 14 2.90 -8.16 -2.07
N ARG A 15 2.72 -9.47 -2.29
CA ARG A 15 1.77 -10.04 -3.27
C ARG A 15 0.66 -10.86 -2.64
N TYR A 16 0.92 -11.53 -1.51
CA TYR A 16 -0.07 -12.34 -0.80
C TYR A 16 0.26 -12.38 0.70
N PHE A 17 -0.66 -11.93 1.53
CA PHE A 17 -0.51 -11.98 2.99
C PHE A 17 -1.85 -12.27 3.65
N GLU A 18 -1.82 -13.09 4.69
CA GLU A 18 -2.98 -13.34 5.54
C GLU A 18 -3.08 -12.21 6.58
N ILE A 19 -4.14 -11.43 6.50
CA ILE A 19 -4.43 -10.34 7.43
C ILE A 19 -5.42 -10.87 8.48
N PRO A 20 -5.19 -10.65 9.78
CA PRO A 20 -6.19 -10.98 10.78
C PRO A 20 -7.54 -10.30 10.49
N PRO A 21 -8.66 -10.91 10.91
CA PRO A 21 -9.95 -10.25 10.74
C PRO A 21 -10.05 -9.01 11.64
N GLY A 22 -10.64 -7.94 11.10
CA GLY A 22 -10.90 -6.70 11.84
C GLY A 22 -10.27 -5.47 11.20
N SER A 23 -9.91 -4.53 12.06
CA SER A 23 -9.44 -3.20 11.68
C SER A 23 -7.93 -3.10 11.77
N HIS A 24 -7.34 -2.67 10.66
CA HIS A 24 -5.90 -2.62 10.49
C HIS A 24 -5.46 -1.40 9.70
N ASP A 25 -4.25 -0.96 10.01
CA ASP A 25 -3.54 0.08 9.27
C ASP A 25 -2.41 -0.55 8.45
N LEU A 26 -2.48 -0.36 7.13
CA LEU A 26 -1.40 -0.70 6.22
C LEU A 26 -0.51 0.53 6.03
N GLN A 27 0.78 0.39 6.29
CA GLN A 27 1.80 1.34 5.87
C GLN A 27 2.32 0.92 4.50
N VAL A 28 2.27 1.84 3.56
CA VAL A 28 2.55 1.62 2.15
C VAL A 28 3.73 2.49 1.78
N GLN A 29 4.86 1.88 1.38
CA GLN A 29 6.07 2.58 0.99
C GLN A 29 6.39 2.32 -0.48
N LEU A 30 6.43 3.39 -1.28
CA LEU A 30 6.80 3.37 -2.68
C LEU A 30 8.25 3.86 -2.85
N HIS A 31 9.06 3.06 -3.53
CA HIS A 31 10.34 3.51 -4.09
C HIS A 31 10.12 3.98 -5.52
N VAL A 32 10.31 5.27 -5.76
CA VAL A 32 10.20 5.92 -7.06
C VAL A 32 11.61 6.20 -7.60
N ASP A 33 11.99 5.47 -8.65
CA ASP A 33 13.25 5.67 -9.35
C ASP A 33 13.12 6.84 -10.34
N ASN A 34 13.88 7.91 -10.10
CA ASN A 34 13.98 9.02 -11.02
C ASN A 34 15.27 8.84 -11.83
N ASN A 35 15.14 8.75 -13.16
CA ASN A 35 16.16 8.28 -14.11
C ASN A 35 17.49 9.08 -14.14
N ASP A 36 17.64 10.11 -13.30
CA ASP A 36 18.83 10.97 -13.14
C ASP A 36 18.92 11.62 -11.73
N SER A 37 18.14 11.14 -10.74
CA SER A 37 18.11 11.72 -9.39
C SER A 37 18.12 10.63 -8.33
N ALA A 38 18.46 11.01 -7.09
CA ALA A 38 18.33 10.11 -5.95
C ALA A 38 16.90 9.53 -5.91
N PRO A 39 16.75 8.21 -5.61
CA PRO A 39 15.45 7.59 -5.49
C PRO A 39 14.64 8.32 -4.43
N VAL A 40 13.34 8.49 -4.69
CA VAL A 40 12.41 9.12 -3.76
C VAL A 40 11.65 8.03 -3.02
N LEU A 41 11.63 8.16 -1.70
CA LEU A 41 10.85 7.31 -0.81
C LEU A 41 9.55 8.02 -0.50
N CYS A 42 8.43 7.39 -0.84
CA CYS A 42 7.10 7.91 -0.58
C CYS A 42 6.35 6.97 0.36
N ASP A 43 5.87 7.50 1.49
CA ASP A 43 5.12 6.73 2.49
C ASP A 43 3.67 7.21 2.58
N ALA A 44 2.74 6.28 2.75
CA ALA A 44 1.34 6.55 3.04
C ALA A 44 0.75 5.51 4.00
N LYS A 45 -0.42 5.81 4.55
CA LYS A 45 -1.23 4.87 5.31
C LYS A 45 -2.53 4.58 4.59
N LEU A 46 -3.03 3.36 4.76
CA LEU A 46 -4.36 2.92 4.33
C LEU A 46 -5.03 2.24 5.52
N HIS A 47 -6.14 2.83 5.96
CA HIS A 47 -6.98 2.26 7.00
C HIS A 47 -8.11 1.42 6.40
N TYR A 48 -8.32 0.21 6.90
CA TYR A 48 -9.48 -0.59 6.53
C TYR A 48 -9.97 -1.46 7.70
N ALA A 49 -11.28 -1.39 7.96
CA ALA A 49 -11.92 -2.04 9.11
C ALA A 49 -12.54 -3.42 8.82
N GLY A 50 -12.51 -3.85 7.56
CA GLY A 50 -13.31 -4.97 7.06
C GLY A 50 -12.48 -6.17 6.61
N PHE A 51 -11.31 -6.40 7.19
CA PHE A 51 -10.53 -7.60 6.89
C PHE A 51 -11.26 -8.84 7.43
N VAL A 52 -11.29 -9.90 6.65
CA VAL A 52 -11.87 -11.19 7.03
C VAL A 52 -10.84 -12.30 6.90
N ALA A 53 -10.94 -13.30 7.77
CA ALA A 53 -10.06 -14.47 7.73
C ALA A 53 -10.21 -15.20 6.38
N GLY A 54 -9.08 -15.53 5.75
CA GLY A 54 -9.05 -16.14 4.42
C GLY A 54 -9.46 -15.21 3.27
N GLY A 55 -9.62 -13.91 3.53
CA GLY A 55 -9.88 -12.92 2.48
C GLY A 55 -8.66 -12.74 1.57
N HIS A 56 -8.89 -12.67 0.26
CA HIS A 56 -7.86 -12.31 -0.70
C HIS A 56 -7.96 -10.82 -1.03
N TYR A 57 -6.84 -10.12 -0.85
CA TYR A 57 -6.75 -8.69 -1.07
C TYR A 57 -5.58 -8.35 -1.98
N SER A 58 -5.72 -7.30 -2.78
CA SER A 58 -4.65 -6.80 -3.63
C SER A 58 -4.50 -5.29 -3.49
N LEU A 59 -3.25 -4.84 -3.50
CA LEU A 59 -2.89 -3.44 -3.57
C LEU A 59 -2.58 -3.08 -5.02
N LYS A 60 -3.25 -2.04 -5.53
CA LYS A 60 -2.98 -1.51 -6.88
C LYS A 60 -2.52 -0.08 -6.77
N GLU A 61 -1.32 0.16 -7.28
CA GLU A 61 -0.77 1.50 -7.45
C GLU A 61 -1.42 2.18 -8.67
N SER A 62 -1.69 3.47 -8.53
CA SER A 62 -2.05 4.37 -9.62
C SER A 62 -1.36 5.71 -9.40
N HIS A 63 -0.93 6.38 -10.46
CA HIS A 63 -0.37 7.73 -10.37
C HIS A 63 -0.99 8.65 -11.41
N LEU A 64 -1.05 9.94 -11.08
CA LEU A 64 -1.42 11.01 -12.00
C LEU A 64 -0.38 12.14 -11.87
N GLY A 65 0.56 12.19 -12.81
CA GLY A 65 1.73 13.05 -12.67
C GLY A 65 2.58 12.62 -11.47
N ALA A 66 2.82 13.54 -10.53
CA ALA A 66 3.61 13.28 -9.32
C ALA A 66 2.78 12.76 -8.14
N GLU A 67 1.45 12.66 -8.27
CA GLU A 67 0.58 12.15 -7.21
C GLU A 67 0.44 10.64 -7.31
N TYR A 68 0.91 9.94 -6.28
CA TYR A 68 0.73 8.50 -6.12
C TYR A 68 -0.50 8.20 -5.28
N ARG A 69 -1.20 7.10 -5.60
CA ARG A 69 -2.28 6.55 -4.78
C ARG A 69 -2.29 5.04 -4.88
N VAL A 70 -2.41 4.37 -3.74
CA VAL A 70 -2.56 2.91 -3.68
C VAL A 70 -3.97 2.58 -3.21
N ARG A 71 -4.57 1.58 -3.82
CA ARG A 71 -5.96 1.17 -3.57
C ARG A 71 -6.02 -0.30 -3.18
N LEU A 72 -6.72 -0.57 -2.10
CA LEU A 72 -7.04 -1.92 -1.65
C LEU A 72 -8.25 -2.44 -2.43
N HIS A 73 -8.14 -3.65 -2.96
CA HIS A 73 -9.22 -4.34 -3.64
C HIS A 73 -9.45 -5.72 -3.03
N ASP A 74 -10.70 -6.19 -3.06
CA ASP A 74 -11.04 -7.57 -2.74
C ASP A 74 -10.75 -8.54 -3.91
N ALA A 75 -11.01 -9.82 -3.68
CA ALA A 75 -10.85 -10.90 -4.66
C ALA A 75 -11.64 -10.70 -5.97
N SER A 76 -12.75 -9.97 -5.92
CA SER A 76 -13.58 -9.64 -7.10
C SER A 76 -13.04 -8.42 -7.86
N GLY A 77 -12.02 -7.75 -7.31
CA GLY A 77 -11.46 -6.52 -7.87
C GLY A 77 -12.25 -5.27 -7.48
N LYS A 78 -13.15 -5.34 -6.52
CA LYS A 78 -13.86 -4.16 -5.99
C LYS A 78 -12.94 -3.38 -5.05
N GLN A 79 -12.86 -2.08 -5.25
CA GLN A 79 -12.12 -1.18 -4.36
C GLN A 79 -12.78 -1.12 -2.97
N LEU A 80 -11.98 -1.34 -1.93
CA LEU A 80 -12.40 -1.34 -0.53
C LEU A 80 -11.94 -0.08 0.21
N ALA A 81 -10.70 0.35 -0.06
CA ALA A 81 -10.07 1.51 0.56
C ALA A 81 -8.97 2.07 -0.36
N ALA A 82 -8.46 3.25 -0.02
CA ALA A 82 -7.31 3.84 -0.68
C ALA A 82 -6.40 4.50 0.36
N THR A 83 -5.13 4.68 0.00
CA THR A 83 -4.19 5.46 0.80
C THR A 83 -4.63 6.91 0.85
N ASP A 84 -4.22 7.57 1.93
CA ASP A 84 -4.18 9.03 1.99
C ASP A 84 -3.14 9.60 1.00
N VAL A 85 -2.83 10.89 1.14
CA VAL A 85 -1.76 11.55 0.39
C VAL A 85 -0.42 10.94 0.77
N PHE A 86 0.37 10.57 -0.25
CA PHE A 86 1.75 10.14 -0.03
C PHE A 86 2.64 11.31 0.41
N TYR A 87 3.46 11.07 1.42
CA TYR A 87 4.52 11.97 1.82
C TYR A 87 5.84 11.46 1.24
N CYS A 88 6.43 12.23 0.33
CA CYS A 88 7.64 11.85 -0.39
C CYS A 88 8.84 12.65 0.11
N VAL A 89 9.92 11.95 0.45
CA VAL A 89 11.20 12.54 0.85
C VAL A 89 12.29 12.14 -0.15
N PRO A 90 13.13 13.09 -0.61
CA PRO A 90 14.33 12.76 -1.36
C PRO A 90 15.24 11.83 -0.53
N GLY A 91 15.73 10.76 -1.14
CA GLY A 91 16.70 9.84 -0.54
C GLY A 91 18.12 10.39 -0.49
#